data_AF-D4IJU5-F1
#
_entry.id   AF-D4IJU5-F1
#
_cell.length_a   1.000
_cell.length_b   1.000
_cell.length_c   1.000
_cell.angle_alpha   90.00
_cell.angle_beta   90.00
_cell.angle_gamma   90.00
#
_symmetry.space_group_name_H-M   'P 1'
#
loop_
_entity.id
_entity.type
_entity.pdbx_description
1 polymer ?
#
loop_
_entity_poly.entity_id
_entity_poly.type
_entity_poly.pdbx_seq_one_letter_code
_entity_poly.pdbx_strand_id
1 'polypeptide(L)'
;MNIVLYGVPAKTAGRIAGQYGLKLINSPDKFDASGTMVLVPPISTPRYLLAFYNAMLRHEDDVDAVIICGIESCEAASTVQYCTPPGKFFSLNGGLDEEELLSELRLILDSLFAEGNQLNV
;
A
#
# COMPACT_ATOMS: atom_id res chain seq x y z
N MET A 1 11.80 -2.31 -0.64
CA MET A 1 10.56 -1.94 0.07
C MET A 1 9.34 -2.34 -0.75
N ASN A 2 8.41 -3.11 -0.19
CA ASN A 2 7.15 -3.47 -0.83
C ASN A 2 5.97 -2.80 -0.11
N ILE A 3 5.21 -2.01 -0.86
CA ILE A 3 4.15 -1.14 -0.32
C ILE A 3 2.83 -1.49 -0.97
N VAL A 4 1.78 -1.61 -0.17
CA VAL A 4 0.43 -1.90 -0.66
C VAL A 4 -0.42 -0.64 -0.57
N LEU A 5 -0.97 -0.19 -1.70
CA LEU A 5 -1.91 0.91 -1.78
C LEU A 5 -3.33 0.38 -2.01
N TYR A 6 -4.24 0.66 -1.10
CA TYR A 6 -5.65 0.28 -1.23
C TYR A 6 -6.53 1.53 -1.41
N GLY A 7 -7.37 1.54 -2.45
CA GLY A 7 -8.31 2.65 -2.70
C GLY A 7 -7.67 3.93 -3.25
N VAL A 8 -6.38 3.90 -3.59
CA VAL A 8 -5.69 5.02 -4.23
C VAL A 8 -5.97 5.02 -5.75
N PRO A 9 -6.23 6.17 -6.41
CA PRO A 9 -6.39 6.22 -7.85
C PRO A 9 -5.13 5.77 -8.61
N ALA A 10 -5.30 5.04 -9.71
CA ALA A 10 -4.17 4.48 -10.47
C ALA A 10 -3.17 5.53 -11.00
N LYS A 11 -3.67 6.70 -11.39
CA LYS A 11 -2.85 7.84 -11.83
C LYS A 11 -1.92 8.32 -10.70
N THR A 12 -2.47 8.49 -9.49
CA THR A 12 -1.75 8.88 -8.28
C THR A 12 -0.71 7.82 -7.90
N ALA A 13 -1.11 6.54 -7.90
CA ALA A 13 -0.22 5.42 -7.61
C ALA A 13 0.97 5.34 -8.58
N GLY A 14 0.73 5.55 -9.88
CA GLY A 14 1.82 5.58 -10.87
C GLY A 14 2.78 6.76 -10.66
N ARG A 15 2.25 7.96 -10.36
CA ARG A 15 3.06 9.15 -10.10
C ARG A 15 3.94 8.95 -8.86
N ILE A 16 3.36 8.47 -7.76
CA ILE A 16 4.11 8.26 -6.50
C ILE A 16 5.12 7.11 -6.65
N ALA A 17 4.76 5.99 -7.28
CA ALA A 17 5.70 4.89 -7.52
C ALA A 17 6.96 5.36 -8.28
N GLY A 18 6.77 6.19 -9.33
CA GLY A 18 7.88 6.77 -10.09
C GLY A 18 8.77 7.70 -9.27
N GLN A 19 8.24 8.42 -8.29
CA GLN A 19 9.01 9.31 -7.41
C GLN A 19 9.95 8.56 -6.47
N TYR A 20 9.56 7.37 -6.03
CA TYR A 20 10.34 6.52 -5.12
C TYR A 20 11.08 5.38 -5.82
N GLY A 21 11.08 5.34 -7.17
CA GLY A 21 11.73 4.28 -7.94
C GLY A 21 11.11 2.89 -7.76
N LEU A 22 9.85 2.81 -7.30
CA LEU A 22 9.17 1.56 -7.03
C LEU A 22 8.47 1.04 -8.29
N LYS A 23 8.52 -0.28 -8.49
CA LYS A 23 7.80 -0.93 -9.59
C LYS A 23 6.32 -1.09 -9.24
N LEU A 24 5.44 -0.45 -10.02
CA LEU A 24 4.00 -0.63 -9.86
C LEU A 24 3.57 -2.03 -10.34
N ILE A 25 2.89 -2.77 -9.47
CA ILE A 25 2.41 -4.13 -9.71
C ILE A 25 0.96 -4.26 -9.24
N ASN A 26 0.33 -5.40 -9.55
CA ASN A 26 -1.09 -5.63 -9.31
C ASN A 26 -1.40 -6.78 -8.34
N SER A 27 -0.39 -7.38 -7.73
CA SER A 27 -0.54 -8.44 -6.73
C SER A 27 0.69 -8.53 -5.84
N PRO A 28 0.54 -8.78 -4.52
CA PRO A 28 1.66 -9.09 -3.63
C PRO A 28 2.53 -10.27 -4.11
N ASP A 29 1.96 -11.20 -4.89
CA ASP A 29 2.71 -12.33 -5.49
C ASP A 29 3.83 -11.90 -6.47
N LYS A 30 3.92 -10.61 -6.78
CA LYS A 30 4.94 -10.04 -7.67
C LYS A 30 5.90 -9.10 -6.93
N PHE A 31 5.93 -9.16 -5.60
CA PHE A 31 6.94 -8.47 -4.81
C PHE A 31 8.35 -8.82 -5.28
N ASP A 32 9.25 -7.86 -5.13
CA ASP A 32 10.61 -7.93 -5.66
C ASP A 32 11.55 -7.20 -4.70
N ALA A 33 12.74 -7.74 -4.51
CA ALA A 33 13.73 -7.18 -3.58
C ALA A 33 14.17 -5.76 -3.96
N SER A 34 14.08 -5.36 -5.25
CA SER A 34 14.35 -3.99 -5.69
C SER A 34 13.29 -2.98 -5.25
N GLY A 35 12.15 -3.46 -4.77
CA GLY A 35 11.06 -2.65 -4.23
C GLY A 35 9.90 -2.47 -5.19
N THR A 36 8.70 -2.62 -4.64
CA THR A 36 7.46 -2.64 -5.41
C THR A 36 6.35 -1.87 -4.74
N MET A 37 5.37 -1.46 -5.53
CA MET A 37 4.13 -0.85 -5.06
C MET A 37 2.95 -1.61 -5.66
N VAL A 38 2.18 -2.29 -4.82
CA VAL A 38 0.95 -2.97 -5.25
C VAL A 38 -0.18 -1.96 -5.23
N LEU A 39 -0.79 -1.74 -6.38
CA LEU A 39 -2.07 -1.05 -6.46
C LEU A 39 -3.20 -2.06 -6.32
N VAL A 40 -3.94 -1.97 -5.23
CA VAL A 40 -5.15 -2.76 -4.97
C VAL A 40 -6.35 -1.89 -5.33
N PRO A 41 -7.06 -2.17 -6.43
CA PRO A 41 -8.30 -1.47 -6.75
C PRO A 41 -9.37 -1.81 -5.69
N PRO A 42 -10.42 -1.01 -5.55
CA PRO A 42 -11.57 -1.38 -4.73
C PRO A 42 -12.09 -2.77 -5.12
N ILE A 43 -12.00 -3.74 -4.20
CA ILE A 43 -12.40 -5.12 -4.46
C ILE A 43 -13.83 -5.33 -3.96
N SER A 44 -14.79 -5.42 -4.87
CA SER A 44 -16.18 -5.75 -4.55
C SER A 44 -16.51 -7.24 -4.69
N THR A 45 -15.62 -8.02 -5.30
CA THR A 45 -15.85 -9.45 -5.56
C THR A 45 -15.15 -10.32 -4.51
N PRO A 46 -15.88 -11.16 -3.74
CA PRO A 46 -15.30 -11.96 -2.67
C PRO A 46 -14.12 -12.84 -3.07
N ARG A 47 -14.12 -13.37 -4.30
CA ARG A 47 -13.03 -14.22 -4.81
C ARG A 47 -11.71 -13.46 -4.96
N TYR A 48 -11.75 -12.23 -5.46
CA TYR A 48 -10.55 -11.40 -5.59
C TYR A 48 -10.05 -10.94 -4.23
N LEU A 49 -10.98 -10.70 -3.30
CA LEU A 49 -10.64 -10.31 -1.95
C LEU A 49 -9.91 -11.44 -1.22
N LEU A 50 -10.43 -12.67 -1.33
CA LEU A 50 -9.77 -13.86 -0.80
C LEU A 50 -8.40 -14.11 -1.45
N ALA A 51 -8.27 -13.92 -2.75
CA ALA A 51 -6.99 -14.06 -3.45
C ALA A 51 -5.97 -13.04 -2.94
N PHE A 52 -6.39 -11.78 -2.76
CA PHE A 52 -5.57 -10.73 -2.18
C PHE A 52 -5.13 -11.08 -0.74
N TYR A 53 -6.04 -11.51 0.13
CA TYR A 53 -5.67 -11.92 1.50
C TYR A 53 -4.71 -13.10 1.53
N ASN A 54 -4.95 -14.12 0.70
CA ASN A 54 -4.05 -15.26 0.62
C ASN A 54 -2.65 -14.86 0.13
N ALA A 55 -2.54 -13.83 -0.73
CA ALA A 55 -1.26 -13.30 -1.15
C ALA A 55 -0.60 -12.48 -0.02
N MET A 56 -1.35 -11.62 0.68
CA MET A 56 -0.84 -10.89 1.84
C MET A 56 -0.30 -11.82 2.93
N LEU A 57 -1.02 -12.90 3.25
CA LEU A 57 -0.58 -13.90 4.24
C LEU A 57 0.67 -14.66 3.81
N ARG A 58 0.85 -14.91 2.51
CA ARG A 58 2.06 -15.59 1.99
C ARG A 58 3.29 -14.72 2.03
N HIS A 59 3.12 -13.41 1.92
CA HIS A 59 4.19 -12.42 1.79
C HIS A 59 4.19 -11.43 2.96
N GLU A 60 3.69 -11.85 4.13
CA GLU A 60 3.53 -10.99 5.31
C GLU A 60 4.84 -10.29 5.71
N ASP A 61 5.94 -11.06 5.71
CA ASP A 61 7.28 -10.57 6.06
C ASP A 61 7.84 -9.59 5.02
N ASP A 62 7.41 -9.71 3.76
CA ASP A 62 7.88 -8.88 2.66
C ASP A 62 7.13 -7.53 2.57
N VAL A 63 6.00 -7.37 3.25
CA VAL A 63 5.22 -6.11 3.28
C VAL A 63 5.86 -5.12 4.24
N ASP A 64 6.25 -3.95 3.74
CA ASP A 64 6.80 -2.86 4.56
C ASP A 64 5.72 -1.87 5.02
N ALA A 65 4.68 -1.67 4.22
CA ALA A 65 3.56 -0.81 4.58
C ALA A 65 2.29 -1.15 3.79
N VAL A 66 1.15 -0.94 4.43
CA VAL A 66 -0.18 -0.95 3.82
C VAL A 66 -0.83 0.39 4.08
N ILE A 67 -1.14 1.11 2.99
CA ILE A 67 -1.75 2.44 3.02
C ILE A 67 -3.12 2.36 2.39
N ILE A 68 -4.16 2.63 3.17
CA ILE A 68 -5.56 2.66 2.72
C ILE A 68 -6.05 4.10 2.58
N CYS A 69 -6.65 4.44 1.44
CA CYS A 69 -7.34 5.70 1.24
C CYS A 69 -8.86 5.50 1.37
N GLY A 70 -9.52 6.31 2.19
CA GLY A 70 -10.96 6.22 2.40
C GLY A 70 -11.38 5.01 3.24
N ILE A 71 -10.76 4.82 4.40
CA ILE A 71 -11.02 3.66 5.27
C ILE A 71 -12.50 3.53 5.65
N GLU A 72 -13.20 4.65 5.86
CA GLU A 72 -14.62 4.69 6.26
C GLU A 72 -15.57 4.14 5.18
N SER A 73 -15.18 4.23 3.91
CA SER A 73 -15.98 3.74 2.78
C SER A 73 -15.48 2.40 2.23
N CYS A 74 -14.43 1.84 2.84
CA CYS A 74 -13.87 0.57 2.43
C CYS A 74 -14.39 -0.59 3.28
N GLU A 75 -15.29 -1.39 2.72
CA GLU A 75 -15.85 -2.59 3.39
C GLU A 75 -14.76 -3.61 3.78
N ALA A 76 -13.64 -3.61 3.07
CA ALA A 76 -12.50 -4.48 3.33
C ALA A 76 -11.53 -3.94 4.39
N ALA A 77 -11.72 -2.71 4.89
CA ALA A 77 -10.76 -2.01 5.75
C ALA A 77 -10.33 -2.83 6.97
N SER A 78 -11.28 -3.35 7.75
CA SER A 78 -10.98 -4.12 8.96
C SER A 78 -10.19 -5.38 8.65
N THR A 79 -10.49 -6.04 7.54
CA THR A 79 -9.80 -7.27 7.15
C THR A 79 -8.42 -6.96 6.56
N VAL A 80 -8.27 -5.89 5.79
CA VAL A 80 -6.95 -5.42 5.33
C VAL A 80 -6.08 -5.09 6.54
N GLN A 81 -6.61 -4.37 7.52
CA GLN A 81 -5.89 -4.06 8.76
C GLN A 81 -5.49 -5.32 9.53
N TYR A 82 -6.37 -6.33 9.62
CA TYR A 82 -6.07 -7.60 10.26
C TYR A 82 -4.92 -8.36 9.58
N CYS A 83 -4.82 -8.27 8.25
CA CYS A 83 -3.75 -8.90 7.46
C CYS A 83 -2.47 -8.05 7.38
N THR A 84 -2.44 -6.87 8.00
CA THR A 84 -1.26 -6.00 7.99
C THR A 84 -0.42 -6.25 9.25
N PRO A 85 0.91 -6.42 9.13
CA PRO A 85 1.76 -6.57 10.29
C PRO A 85 1.65 -5.36 11.25
N PRO A 86 1.78 -5.56 12.56
CA PRO A 86 1.72 -4.48 13.54
C PRO A 86 2.67 -3.33 13.20
N GLY A 87 2.18 -2.09 13.27
CA GLY A 87 2.95 -0.89 12.98
C GLY A 87 3.11 -0.54 11.48
N LYS A 88 2.62 -1.37 10.56
CA LYS A 88 2.75 -1.16 9.11
C LYS A 88 1.46 -0.66 8.43
N PHE A 89 0.40 -0.37 9.19
CA PHE A 89 -0.89 0.05 8.66
C PHE A 89 -1.09 1.57 8.78
N PHE A 90 -1.42 2.21 7.66
CA PHE A 90 -1.65 3.65 7.56
C PHE A 90 -2.99 3.94 6.87
N SER A 91 -3.73 4.93 7.36
CA SER A 91 -5.01 5.34 6.77
C SER A 91 -4.99 6.81 6.35
N LEU A 92 -5.47 7.07 5.15
CA LEU A 92 -5.65 8.40 4.57
C LEU A 92 -7.13 8.71 4.38
N ASN A 93 -7.49 9.99 4.44
CA ASN A 93 -8.85 10.45 4.20
C ASN A 93 -9.23 10.26 2.73
N GLY A 94 -10.42 9.74 2.46
CA GLY A 94 -10.93 9.50 1.11
C GLY A 94 -11.45 10.75 0.40
N GLY A 95 -11.63 11.86 1.12
CA GLY A 95 -12.09 13.14 0.58
C GLY A 95 -10.97 14.06 0.07
N LEU A 96 -9.72 13.62 0.12
CA LEU A 96 -8.57 14.41 -0.34
C LEU A 96 -8.59 14.58 -1.86
N ASP A 97 -8.18 15.75 -2.32
CA ASP A 97 -7.92 15.94 -3.74
C ASP A 97 -6.61 15.24 -4.19
N GLU A 98 -6.29 15.29 -5.49
CA GLU A 98 -5.13 14.60 -6.04
C GLU A 98 -3.80 15.08 -5.43
N GLU A 99 -3.64 16.38 -5.20
CA GLU A 99 -2.37 16.95 -4.69
C GLU A 99 -2.26 16.79 -3.18
N GLU A 100 -3.37 16.89 -2.45
CA GLU A 100 -3.43 16.56 -1.02
C GLU A 100 -3.08 15.09 -0.78
N LEU A 101 -3.71 14.17 -1.53
CA LEU A 101 -3.43 12.74 -1.43
C LEU A 101 -1.97 12.41 -1.74
N LEU A 102 -1.39 13.05 -2.75
CA LEU A 102 0.03 12.89 -3.07
C LEU A 102 0.94 13.40 -1.94
N SER A 103 0.58 14.51 -1.32
CA SER A 103 1.35 15.11 -0.23
C SER A 103 1.36 14.20 1.00
N GLU A 104 0.20 13.67 1.38
CA GLU A 104 0.07 12.72 2.49
C GLU A 104 0.81 11.40 2.20
N LEU A 105 0.69 10.87 0.98
CA LEU A 105 1.45 9.69 0.57
C LEU A 105 2.96 9.93 0.67
N ARG A 106 3.46 11.09 0.24
CA ARG A 106 4.88 11.43 0.37
C ARG A 106 5.32 11.48 1.83
N LEU A 107 4.55 12.09 2.71
CA LEU A 107 4.90 12.16 4.13
C LEU A 107 5.10 10.77 4.75
N ILE A 108 4.19 9.82 4.46
CA ILE A 108 4.30 8.44 4.94
C ILE A 108 5.54 7.77 4.34
N LEU A 109 5.72 7.88 3.03
CA LEU A 109 6.82 7.23 2.31
C LEU A 109 8.18 7.79 2.72
N ASP A 110 8.31 9.10 2.89
CA ASP A 110 9.55 9.74 3.35
C ASP A 110 9.94 9.23 4.74
N SER A 111 8.97 9.05 5.65
CA SER A 111 9.21 8.45 6.97
C SER A 111 9.70 7.01 6.85
N LEU A 112 9.01 6.17 6.06
CA LEU A 112 9.36 4.76 5.88
C LEU A 112 10.75 4.59 5.26
N PHE A 113 11.08 5.38 4.25
CA PHE A 113 12.39 5.33 3.61
C PHE A 113 13.50 5.86 4.53
N ALA A 114 13.22 6.85 5.37
CA ALA A 114 14.18 7.33 6.36
C ALA A 114 14.48 6.26 7.43
N GLU A 115 13.46 5.56 7.93
CA GLU A 115 13.61 4.45 8.88
C GLU A 115 14.35 3.27 8.27
N GLY A 116 13.99 2.86 7.04
CA GLY A 116 14.67 1.79 6.32
C GLY A 116 16.14 2.08 6.03
N ASN A 117 16.51 3.36 5.86
CA ASN A 117 17.91 3.75 5.71
C ASN A 117 18.71 3.67 7.02
N GLN A 118 18.07 3.83 8.18
CA GLN A 118 18.76 3.75 9.48
C GLN A 118 19.15 2.33 9.87
N LEU A 119 18.44 1.31 9.35
CA LEU A 119 18.75 -0.11 9.59
C LEU A 119 19.92 -0.63 8.74
N ASN A 120 20.35 0.13 7.72
CA ASN A 120 21.43 -0.23 6.79
C ASN A 120 22.77 0.47 7.08
N VAL A 121 22.95 1.06 8.28
CA VAL A 121 24.19 1.73 8.72
C VAL A 121 24.97 0.89 9.73
#